data_AF-A0A369Q2N6-F1
#
_entry.id   AF-A0A369Q2N6-F1
#
_cell.length_a   1.000
_cell.length_b   1.000
_cell.length_c   1.000
_cell.angle_alpha   90.00
_cell.angle_beta   90.00
_cell.angle_gamma   90.00
#
_symmetry.space_group_name_H-M   'P 1'
#
loop_
_entity.id
_entity.type
_entity.pdbx_description
1 polymer ?
#
loop_
_entity_poly.entity_id
_entity_poly.type
_entity_poly.pdbx_seq_one_letter_code
_entity_poly.pdbx_strand_id
1 'polypeptide(L)'
;MSSFDMTKITASLPIRDPGGQPAAPRPDTATNHARSDDGGVTVEASVGLSASQPPVDGDRVAQIRSALQQGNYPILPTEIADAVIAAKLMLSSGE
;
A
#
# COMPACT_ATOMS: atom_id res chain seq x y z
N MET A 1 36.06 34.86 41.27
CA MET A 1 36.73 33.55 41.10
C MET A 1 35.80 32.62 40.31
N SER A 2 36.33 32.02 39.23
CA SER A 2 35.85 30.85 38.46
C SER A 2 34.49 30.99 37.75
N SER A 3 34.37 31.15 36.42
CA SER A 3 34.97 30.44 35.27
C SER A 3 34.48 29.01 35.13
N PHE A 4 33.41 28.80 34.35
CA PHE A 4 33.24 27.64 33.47
C PHE A 4 32.50 28.09 32.21
N ASP A 5 33.29 28.55 31.26
CA ASP A 5 32.96 28.74 29.86
C ASP A 5 32.98 27.35 29.21
N MET A 6 31.81 26.80 28.87
CA MET A 6 31.73 25.51 28.16
C MET A 6 31.66 25.76 26.65
N THR A 7 32.73 26.35 26.15
CA THR A 7 33.09 26.50 24.75
C THR A 7 33.61 25.14 24.21
N LYS A 8 33.01 24.72 23.09
CA LYS A 8 33.54 23.77 22.08
C LYS A 8 33.65 22.30 22.48
N ILE A 9 32.59 21.53 22.20
CA ILE A 9 32.77 20.21 21.59
C ILE A 9 32.10 20.23 20.21
N THR A 10 32.83 20.81 19.26
CA THR A 10 32.64 20.53 17.84
C THR A 10 33.33 19.21 17.56
N ALA A 11 32.56 18.12 17.50
CA ALA A 11 33.01 16.88 16.88
C ALA A 11 32.57 16.91 15.42
N SER A 12 33.43 17.47 14.57
CA SER A 12 33.29 17.42 13.10
C SER A 12 33.76 16.05 12.63
N LEU A 13 32.85 15.17 12.24
CA LEU A 13 33.20 13.95 11.51
C LEU A 13 33.53 14.32 10.06
N PRO A 14 34.57 13.74 9.44
CA PRO A 14 34.86 14.00 8.04
C PRO A 14 33.73 13.44 7.16
N ILE A 15 33.07 14.35 6.45
CA ILE A 15 32.13 14.10 5.36
C ILE A 15 32.83 13.23 4.32
N ARG A 16 32.22 12.07 4.02
CA ARG A 16 32.69 11.11 3.02
C ARG A 16 32.44 11.71 1.63
N ASP A 17 33.52 11.91 0.89
CA ASP A 17 33.51 12.48 -0.46
C ASP A 17 32.71 11.58 -1.44
N PRO A 18 31.73 12.13 -2.17
CA PRO A 18 31.02 11.42 -3.24
C PRO A 18 31.74 11.63 -4.58
N GLY A 19 32.67 10.74 -4.93
CA GLY A 19 33.40 10.85 -6.19
C GLY A 19 33.87 9.53 -6.80
N GLY A 20 33.05 8.95 -7.68
CA GLY A 20 33.55 8.18 -8.82
C GLY A 20 33.42 6.65 -8.78
N GLN A 21 32.24 6.13 -9.10
CA GLN A 21 32.12 4.83 -9.76
C GLN A 21 31.20 4.97 -10.99
N PRO A 22 31.68 4.72 -12.22
CA PRO A 22 30.88 4.89 -13.44
C PRO A 22 29.92 3.71 -13.69
N ALA A 23 28.68 4.10 -13.99
CA ALA A 23 27.66 3.48 -14.86
C ALA A 23 27.52 1.95 -14.92
N ALA A 24 26.48 1.45 -14.24
CA ALA A 24 25.64 0.36 -14.74
C ALA A 24 24.19 0.87 -14.79
N PRO A 25 23.42 0.69 -15.89
CA PRO A 25 22.04 1.13 -15.96
C PRO A 25 21.18 0.21 -15.07
N ARG A 26 20.83 0.71 -13.89
CA ARG A 26 19.72 0.17 -13.10
C ARG A 26 18.47 0.92 -13.57
N PRO A 27 17.38 0.27 -13.97
CA PRO A 27 16.11 0.97 -14.15
C PRO A 27 15.61 1.39 -12.76
N ASP A 28 15.86 2.65 -12.45
CA ASP A 28 15.33 3.42 -11.35
C ASP A 28 13.94 3.94 -11.74
N THR A 29 12.91 3.30 -11.21
CA THR A 29 11.59 3.93 -11.09
C THR A 29 11.21 3.97 -9.62
N ALA A 30 11.86 4.88 -8.91
CA ALA A 30 11.36 5.44 -7.67
C ALA A 30 11.45 6.97 -7.79
N THR A 31 10.41 7.58 -8.37
CA THR A 31 10.16 9.01 -8.22
C THR A 31 8.95 9.19 -7.34
N ASN A 32 9.24 9.72 -6.17
CA ASN A 32 8.35 10.13 -5.10
C ASN A 32 7.41 11.26 -5.54
N HIS A 33 6.25 11.31 -4.87
CA HIS A 33 5.40 12.47 -4.62
C HIS A 33 4.48 12.97 -5.76
N ALA A 34 3.24 12.47 -5.73
CA ALA A 34 2.10 13.38 -5.83
C ALA A 34 1.62 13.68 -4.40
N ARG A 35 1.52 14.96 -4.08
CA ARG A 35 0.87 15.48 -2.88
C ARG A 35 -0.48 14.80 -2.70
N SER A 36 -0.86 14.54 -1.45
CA SER A 36 -2.27 14.58 -1.09
C SER A 36 -2.73 16.02 -1.29
N ASP A 37 -3.14 16.36 -2.51
CA ASP A 37 -4.05 17.47 -2.71
C ASP A 37 -5.31 17.13 -1.91
N ASP A 38 -5.63 17.97 -0.93
CA ASP A 38 -6.96 18.08 -0.32
C ASP A 38 -7.92 18.66 -1.37
N GLY A 39 -7.96 18.03 -2.54
CA GLY A 39 -8.88 18.25 -3.62
C GLY A 39 -9.77 17.03 -3.63
N GLY A 40 -10.91 17.15 -2.95
CA GLY A 40 -11.88 16.07 -2.84
C GLY A 40 -12.11 15.42 -4.21
N VAL A 41 -11.85 14.11 -4.30
CA VAL A 41 -12.26 13.32 -5.45
C VAL A 41 -13.78 13.31 -5.46
N THR A 42 -14.38 14.13 -6.32
CA THR A 42 -15.81 14.08 -6.59
C THR A 42 -16.08 12.85 -7.46
N VAL A 43 -16.55 11.78 -6.81
CA VAL A 43 -16.98 10.57 -7.50
C VAL A 43 -18.36 10.83 -8.10
N GLU A 44 -18.40 11.08 -9.41
CA GLU A 44 -19.64 11.16 -10.17
C GLU A 44 -20.18 9.73 -10.37
N ALA A 45 -21.07 9.29 -9.48
CA ALA A 45 -21.75 8.00 -9.61
C ALA A 45 -22.64 8.03 -10.86
N SER A 46 -22.16 7.43 -11.95
CA SER A 46 -22.91 7.37 -13.19
C SER A 46 -24.17 6.52 -12.97
N VAL A 47 -25.35 7.17 -13.01
CA VAL A 47 -26.70 6.57 -12.91
C VAL A 47 -27.04 5.76 -14.17
N GLY A 48 -26.18 4.79 -14.51
CA GLY A 48 -26.24 4.11 -15.79
C GLY A 48 -25.21 3.01 -16.01
N LEU A 49 -24.44 2.62 -14.98
CA LEU A 49 -23.74 1.34 -15.02
C LEU A 49 -24.79 0.24 -14.84
N SER A 50 -25.42 -0.17 -15.94
CA SER A 50 -26.08 -1.47 -16.00
C SER A 50 -25.02 -2.46 -15.53
N ALA A 51 -25.22 -3.02 -14.33
CA ALA A 51 -24.27 -3.92 -13.68
C ALA A 51 -24.20 -5.24 -14.48
N SER A 52 -23.58 -5.19 -15.65
CA SER A 52 -23.07 -6.39 -16.28
C SER A 52 -22.07 -6.96 -15.29
N GLN A 53 -22.25 -8.24 -14.99
CA GLN A 53 -21.40 -9.00 -14.06
C GLN A 53 -19.94 -8.59 -14.27
N PRO A 54 -19.21 -8.18 -13.22
CA PRO A 54 -17.80 -7.87 -13.36
C PRO A 54 -17.10 -9.06 -14.05
N PRO A 55 -16.12 -8.82 -14.94
CA PRO A 55 -15.47 -9.89 -15.67
C PRO A 55 -14.86 -10.89 -14.68
N VAL A 56 -15.46 -12.08 -14.59
CA VAL A 56 -14.96 -13.17 -13.74
C VAL A 56 -14.12 -14.11 -14.60
N ASP A 57 -12.94 -14.44 -14.11
CA ASP A 57 -12.07 -15.45 -14.71
C ASP A 57 -12.59 -16.85 -14.36
N GLY A 58 -13.19 -17.53 -15.34
CA GLY A 58 -13.80 -18.85 -15.16
C GLY A 58 -12.79 -19.95 -14.87
N ASP A 59 -11.61 -19.90 -15.50
CA ASP A 59 -10.53 -20.87 -15.27
C ASP A 59 -9.99 -20.75 -13.84
N ARG A 60 -9.83 -19.52 -13.35
CA ARG A 60 -9.45 -19.26 -11.96
C ARG A 60 -10.48 -19.83 -10.98
N VAL A 61 -11.77 -19.64 -11.25
CA VAL A 61 -12.85 -20.17 -10.39
C VAL A 61 -12.82 -21.71 -10.35
N ALA A 62 -12.57 -22.36 -11.50
CA ALA A 62 -12.43 -23.81 -11.55
C ALA A 62 -11.24 -24.30 -10.70
N GLN A 63 -10.08 -23.65 -10.82
CA GLN A 63 -8.89 -23.99 -10.04
C GLN A 63 -9.11 -23.83 -8.53
N ILE A 64 -9.72 -22.72 -8.11
CA ILE A 64 -10.05 -22.47 -6.70
C ILE A 64 -10.99 -23.56 -6.19
N ARG A 65 -12.03 -23.92 -6.97
CA ARG A 65 -12.97 -24.98 -6.60
C ARG A 65 -12.27 -26.33 -6.41
N SER A 66 -11.34 -26.69 -7.29
CA SER A 66 -10.54 -27.91 -7.14
C SER A 66 -9.64 -27.87 -5.90
N ALA A 67 -8.97 -26.74 -5.63
CA ALA A 67 -8.10 -26.59 -4.46
C ALA A 67 -8.88 -26.68 -3.13
N LEU A 68 -10.12 -26.16 -3.10
CA LEU A 68 -11.02 -26.28 -1.96
C LEU A 68 -11.44 -27.74 -1.71
N GLN A 69 -11.79 -28.49 -2.76
CA GLN A 69 -12.13 -29.92 -2.64
C GLN A 69 -10.97 -30.74 -2.10
N GLN A 70 -9.74 -30.40 -2.49
CA GLN A 70 -8.52 -31.07 -2.03
C GLN A 70 -8.06 -30.60 -0.64
N GLY A 71 -8.70 -29.57 -0.07
CA GLY A 71 -8.32 -28.98 1.22
C GLY A 71 -7.00 -28.19 1.20
N ASN A 72 -6.44 -27.94 0.01
CA ASN A 72 -5.16 -27.23 -0.14
C ASN A 72 -5.33 -25.73 -0.41
N TYR A 73 -6.56 -25.23 -0.35
CA TYR A 73 -6.85 -23.81 -0.32
C TYR A 73 -6.99 -23.36 1.14
N PRO A 74 -6.18 -22.39 1.61
CA PRO A 74 -6.20 -21.98 3.01
C PRO A 74 -7.52 -21.28 3.34
N ILE A 75 -8.19 -21.74 4.40
CA ILE A 75 -9.38 -21.10 4.97
C ILE A 75 -8.98 -20.53 6.33
N LEU A 76 -8.86 -19.21 6.41
CA LEU A 76 -8.38 -18.49 7.58
C LEU A 76 -9.57 -17.89 8.36
N PRO A 77 -9.85 -18.34 9.60
CA PRO A 77 -10.96 -17.80 10.39
C PRO A 77 -10.91 -16.27 10.58
N THR A 78 -9.70 -15.73 10.70
CA THR A 78 -9.47 -14.28 10.84
C THR A 78 -9.93 -13.50 9.60
N GLU A 79 -9.61 -13.99 8.40
CA GLU A 79 -10.02 -13.33 7.15
C GLU A 79 -11.54 -13.39 6.93
N ILE A 80 -12.16 -14.50 7.33
CA ILE A 80 -13.62 -14.64 7.28
C ILE A 80 -14.27 -13.62 8.22
N ALA A 81 -13.77 -13.49 9.45
CA ALA A 81 -14.29 -12.54 10.42
C ALA A 81 -14.19 -11.09 9.91
N ASP A 82 -13.05 -10.73 9.32
CA ASP A 82 -12.82 -9.42 8.71
C ASP A 82 -13.83 -9.13 7.58
N ALA A 83 -14.01 -10.08 6.66
CA ALA A 83 -14.96 -9.95 5.56
C ALA A 83 -16.42 -9.79 6.05
N VAL A 84 -16.84 -10.51 7.09
CA VAL A 84 -18.18 -10.37 7.68
C VAL A 84 -18.36 -9.01 8.35
N ILE A 85 -17.36 -8.54 9.10
CA ILE A 85 -17.41 -7.22 9.75
C ILE A 85 -17.46 -6.13 8.68
N ALA A 86 -16.60 -6.19 7.66
CA ALA A 86 -16.60 -5.26 6.54
C ALA A 86 -17.96 -5.23 5.82
N ALA A 87 -18.54 -6.39 5.53
CA ALA A 87 -19.87 -6.48 4.92
C ALA A 87 -20.96 -5.83 5.78
N LYS A 88 -20.92 -6.01 7.11
CA LYS A 88 -21.85 -5.36 8.04
C LYS A 88 -21.67 -3.85 8.08
N LEU A 89 -20.43 -3.35 8.07
CA LEU A 89 -20.15 -1.92 8.04
C LEU A 89 -20.63 -1.31 6.71
N MET A 90 -20.33 -1.95 5.57
CA MET A 90 -20.81 -1.54 4.24
C MET A 90 -22.34 -1.48 4.17
N LEU A 91 -23.03 -2.48 4.73
CA LEU A 91 -24.49 -2.49 4.82
C LEU A 91 -25.02 -1.35 5.71
N SER A 92 -24.35 -1.05 6.82
CA SER A 92 -24.77 -0.01 7.77
C SER A 92 -24.46 1.40 7.28
N SER A 93 -23.47 1.56 6.39
CA SER A 93 -23.05 2.83 5.79
C SER A 93 -23.71 3.10 4.42
N GLY A 94 -24.51 2.15 3.92
CA GLY A 94 -25.27 2.27 2.67
C GLY A 94 -26.67 2.85 2.84
N GLU A 95 -26.99 3.39 4.03
CA GLU A 95 -28.15 4.26 4.31
C GLU A 95 -27.74 5.74 4.23
#